data_AF-A0A0S2E4Z1-F1
#
_entry.id   AF-A0A0S2E4Z1-F1
#
_cell.length_a   1.000
_cell.length_b   1.000
_cell.length_c   1.000
_cell.angle_alpha   90.00
_cell.angle_beta   90.00
_cell.angle_gamma   90.00
#
_symmetry.space_group_name_H-M   'P 1'
#
loop_
_entity.id
_entity.type
_entity.pdbx_description
1 polymer ?
#
loop_
_entity_poly.entity_id
_entity_poly.type
_entity_poly.pdbx_seq_one_letter_code
_entity_poly.pdbx_strand_id
1 'polypeptide(L)'
;MDTITDPQTILAAGAYGTALLFFAYGAYALLKTRNAEQNKNVRWYLGIGAAVVVAMIGFDTLKSWRSGERVVPNVYLTFSPRFSAIDLPDPEIIYRGQAFSPNAAIEVADNNSSINISVDSIIKKVEDLQQNNRDLRNAVGSAALANQAPELADEIAAAKAGGEDACAGGDATLCGWKQLSEGKLDSAQETLTQAVKDTPASNPKTRATALSGLGEIYVGQGRIAEAQVVLRKAAALGNEGAKKRLDTLALPPKEQRLRPTPVPAPELQRAPLQRELLQREARAARLPARG
;
A
#
# COMPACT_ATOMS: atom_id res chain seq x y z
N MET A 1 0.14 -7.73 -52.82
CA MET A 1 -0.81 -8.20 -51.78
C MET A 1 -0.96 -9.68 -52.08
N ASP A 2 0.00 -10.48 -51.62
CA ASP A 2 0.21 -11.82 -52.15
C ASP A 2 0.35 -12.79 -50.99
N THR A 3 -0.72 -13.54 -50.71
CA THR A 3 -0.70 -14.91 -50.20
C THR A 3 -2.13 -15.48 -50.16
N ILE A 4 -2.72 -15.69 -51.34
CA ILE A 4 -3.74 -16.75 -51.53
C ILE A 4 -3.24 -17.63 -52.67
N THR A 5 -2.10 -18.27 -52.47
CA THR A 5 -1.48 -19.17 -53.47
C THR A 5 -0.86 -20.40 -52.82
N ASP A 6 -1.20 -20.71 -51.57
CA ASP A 6 -0.87 -21.99 -50.97
C ASP A 6 -2.03 -22.99 -51.21
N PRO A 7 -1.81 -24.08 -51.95
CA PRO A 7 -2.86 -25.06 -52.25
C PRO A 7 -3.49 -25.69 -50.99
N GLN A 8 -2.80 -25.68 -49.83
CA GLN A 8 -3.36 -26.22 -48.59
C GLN A 8 -4.39 -25.29 -47.92
N THR A 9 -4.20 -23.97 -47.99
CA THR A 9 -5.18 -22.98 -47.49
C THR A 9 -6.41 -22.91 -48.38
N ILE A 10 -6.26 -23.09 -49.69
CA ILE A 10 -7.37 -23.17 -50.64
C ILE A 10 -8.21 -24.44 -50.41
N LEU A 11 -7.56 -25.58 -50.13
CA LEU A 11 -8.25 -26.84 -49.82
C LEU A 11 -9.01 -26.78 -48.49
N ALA A 12 -8.43 -26.15 -47.46
CA ALA A 12 -9.07 -25.93 -46.17
C ALA A 12 -10.28 -25.00 -46.29
N ALA A 13 -10.14 -23.85 -46.98
CA ALA A 13 -11.25 -22.93 -47.24
C ALA A 13 -12.38 -23.58 -48.05
N GLY A 14 -12.06 -24.45 -49.01
CA GLY A 14 -13.04 -25.25 -49.76
C GLY A 14 -13.81 -26.25 -48.89
N ALA A 15 -13.15 -26.86 -47.90
CA ALA A 15 -13.78 -27.78 -46.96
C ALA A 15 -14.73 -27.06 -45.97
N TYR A 16 -14.34 -25.88 -45.47
CA TYR A 16 -15.22 -25.05 -44.63
C TYR A 16 -16.46 -24.57 -45.40
N GLY A 17 -16.27 -24.18 -46.68
CA GLY A 17 -17.37 -23.78 -47.55
C GLY A 17 -18.39 -24.89 -47.78
N THR A 18 -17.93 -26.12 -48.02
CA THR A 18 -18.83 -27.27 -48.23
C THR A 18 -19.56 -27.68 -46.95
N ALA A 19 -18.89 -27.70 -45.79
CA ALA A 19 -19.54 -28.00 -44.50
C ALA A 19 -20.63 -26.97 -44.14
N LEU A 20 -20.36 -25.68 -44.34
CA LEU A 20 -21.35 -24.61 -44.14
C LEU A 20 -22.55 -24.74 -45.08
N LEU A 21 -22.33 -25.12 -46.35
CA LEU A 21 -23.43 -25.35 -47.30
C LEU A 21 -24.32 -26.52 -46.87
N PHE A 22 -23.76 -27.61 -46.36
CA PHE A 22 -24.56 -28.73 -45.84
C PHE A 22 -25.36 -28.36 -44.58
N PHE A 23 -24.78 -27.58 -43.66
CA PHE A 23 -25.49 -27.08 -42.48
C PHE A 23 -26.57 -26.06 -42.83
N ALA A 24 -26.28 -25.11 -43.72
CA ALA A 24 -27.25 -24.12 -44.19
C ALA A 24 -28.41 -24.77 -44.95
N TYR A 25 -28.12 -25.77 -45.79
CA TYR A 25 -29.14 -26.54 -46.49
C TYR A 25 -29.98 -27.41 -45.55
N GLY A 26 -29.34 -28.05 -44.55
CA GLY A 26 -30.04 -28.78 -43.49
C GLY A 26 -30.97 -27.88 -42.67
N ALA A 27 -30.52 -26.68 -42.30
CA ALA A 27 -31.31 -25.69 -41.58
C ALA A 27 -32.46 -25.11 -42.43
N TYR A 28 -32.23 -24.85 -43.72
CA TYR A 28 -33.29 -24.45 -44.67
C TYR A 28 -34.37 -25.52 -44.82
N ALA A 29 -33.97 -26.80 -44.93
CA ALA A 29 -34.90 -27.92 -45.00
C ALA A 29 -35.72 -28.08 -43.70
N LEU A 30 -35.11 -27.84 -42.54
CA LEU A 30 -35.77 -27.81 -41.23
C LEU A 30 -36.80 -26.68 -41.11
N LEU A 31 -36.47 -25.47 -41.59
CA LEU A 31 -37.38 -24.32 -41.54
C LEU A 31 -38.59 -24.46 -42.47
N LYS A 32 -38.45 -25.19 -43.57
CA LYS A 32 -39.53 -25.38 -44.57
C LYS A 32 -40.43 -26.58 -44.29
N THR A 33 -40.05 -27.46 -43.36
CA THR A 33 -40.81 -28.68 -43.05
C THR A 33 -41.41 -28.61 -41.64
N ARG A 34 -42.74 -28.73 -41.52
CA ARG A 34 -43.44 -28.59 -40.24
C ARG A 34 -43.20 -29.76 -39.26
N ASN A 35 -42.67 -30.88 -39.74
CA ASN A 35 -42.28 -32.07 -38.96
C ASN A 35 -40.99 -32.66 -39.56
N ALA A 36 -39.84 -32.09 -39.20
CA ALA A 36 -38.55 -32.44 -39.79
C ALA A 36 -37.92 -33.74 -39.25
N GLU A 37 -38.39 -34.27 -38.11
CA GLU A 37 -37.83 -35.49 -37.52
C GLU A 37 -38.05 -36.76 -38.37
N GLN A 38 -39.06 -36.79 -39.25
CA GLN A 38 -39.42 -37.99 -40.00
C GLN A 38 -38.69 -38.15 -41.35
N ASN A 39 -37.99 -37.13 -41.86
CA ASN A 39 -37.36 -37.24 -43.16
C ASN A 39 -35.93 -37.81 -43.05
N LYS A 40 -35.78 -39.09 -43.45
CA LYS A 40 -34.53 -39.87 -43.38
C LYS A 40 -33.34 -39.13 -44.00
N ASN A 41 -33.59 -38.29 -45.01
CA ASN A 41 -32.55 -37.51 -45.70
C ASN A 41 -31.98 -36.38 -44.83
N VAL A 42 -32.80 -35.72 -44.01
CA VAL A 42 -32.36 -34.58 -43.15
C VAL A 42 -31.44 -35.07 -42.03
N ARG A 43 -31.75 -36.22 -41.42
CA ARG A 43 -30.87 -36.87 -40.42
C ARG A 43 -29.52 -37.28 -41.03
N TRP A 44 -29.51 -37.70 -42.28
CA TRP A 44 -28.27 -38.11 -42.97
C TRP A 44 -27.35 -36.91 -43.23
N TYR A 45 -27.89 -35.77 -43.66
CA TYR A 45 -27.10 -34.54 -43.87
C TYR A 45 -26.59 -33.92 -42.56
N LEU A 46 -27.40 -33.89 -41.50
CA LEU A 46 -26.94 -33.43 -40.18
C LEU A 46 -25.90 -34.36 -39.56
N GLY A 47 -26.06 -35.68 -39.74
CA GLY A 47 -25.10 -36.68 -39.27
C GLY A 47 -23.73 -36.56 -39.94
N ILE A 48 -23.70 -36.31 -41.26
CA ILE A 48 -22.44 -36.09 -42.00
C ILE A 48 -21.80 -34.75 -41.61
N GLY A 49 -22.59 -33.69 -41.47
CA GLY A 49 -22.09 -32.40 -40.98
C GLY A 49 -21.44 -32.51 -39.60
N ALA A 50 -22.07 -33.24 -38.66
CA ALA A 50 -21.52 -33.48 -37.34
C ALA A 50 -20.26 -34.36 -37.37
N ALA A 51 -20.22 -35.41 -38.20
CA ALA A 51 -19.05 -36.28 -38.33
C ALA A 51 -17.81 -35.55 -38.89
N VAL A 52 -18.00 -34.64 -39.86
CA VAL A 52 -16.92 -33.81 -40.40
C VAL A 52 -16.38 -32.84 -39.35
N VAL A 53 -17.24 -32.25 -38.53
CA VAL A 53 -16.83 -31.35 -37.44
C VAL A 53 -16.06 -32.11 -36.35
N VAL A 54 -16.51 -33.32 -35.96
CA VAL A 54 -15.80 -34.15 -34.97
C VAL A 54 -14.46 -34.64 -35.52
N ALA A 55 -14.39 -35.00 -36.81
CA ALA A 55 -13.13 -35.36 -37.46
C ALA A 55 -12.16 -34.16 -37.54
N MET A 56 -12.65 -32.94 -37.73
CA MET A 56 -11.83 -31.71 -37.72
C MET A 56 -11.31 -31.37 -36.32
N ILE A 57 -12.15 -31.44 -35.27
CA ILE A 57 -11.71 -31.23 -33.88
C ILE A 57 -10.68 -32.29 -33.47
N GLY A 58 -10.89 -33.54 -33.87
CA GLY A 58 -9.94 -34.63 -33.68
C GLY A 58 -8.63 -34.45 -34.46
N PHE A 59 -8.67 -33.81 -35.63
CA PHE A 59 -7.48 -33.61 -36.46
C PHE A 59 -6.63 -32.43 -35.99
N ASP A 60 -7.22 -31.32 -35.52
CA ASP A 60 -6.46 -30.20 -34.95
C ASP A 60 -5.80 -30.56 -33.61
N THR A 61 -6.49 -31.33 -32.76
CA THR A 61 -5.92 -31.88 -31.53
C THR A 61 -4.84 -32.94 -31.78
N LEU A 62 -4.95 -33.72 -32.87
CA LEU A 62 -3.91 -34.65 -33.30
C LEU A 62 -2.71 -33.95 -33.97
N LYS A 63 -2.93 -32.77 -34.59
CA LYS A 63 -1.86 -31.97 -35.21
C LYS A 63 -1.01 -31.26 -34.16
N SER A 64 -1.61 -30.71 -33.11
CA SER A 64 -0.86 -30.14 -31.97
C SER A 64 -0.07 -31.19 -31.19
N TRP A 65 -0.55 -32.44 -31.17
CA TRP A 65 0.19 -33.57 -30.59
C TRP A 65 1.36 -34.05 -31.46
N ARG A 66 1.26 -33.94 -32.80
CA ARG A 66 2.33 -34.33 -33.74
C ARG A 66 3.37 -33.24 -34.04
N SER A 67 3.05 -31.95 -33.88
CA SER A 67 4.01 -30.88 -34.20
C SER A 67 5.15 -30.74 -33.19
N GLY A 68 5.01 -31.33 -31.98
CA GLY A 68 6.04 -31.27 -30.94
C GLY A 68 6.34 -29.86 -30.43
N GLU A 69 5.62 -28.85 -30.94
CA GLU A 69 5.85 -27.45 -30.67
C GLU A 69 5.15 -27.08 -29.37
N ARG A 70 5.88 -27.22 -28.26
CA ARG A 70 5.44 -26.74 -26.96
C ARG A 70 5.32 -25.23 -27.05
N VAL A 71 4.10 -24.71 -27.17
CA VAL A 71 3.84 -23.28 -26.99
C VAL A 71 4.12 -22.97 -25.52
N VAL A 72 5.27 -22.35 -25.24
CA VAL A 72 5.66 -21.90 -23.90
C VAL A 72 4.89 -20.61 -23.62
N PRO A 73 3.86 -20.61 -22.73
CA PRO A 73 3.12 -19.38 -22.46
C PRO A 73 4.00 -18.39 -21.69
N ASN A 74 3.98 -17.13 -22.15
CA ASN A 74 4.51 -16.01 -21.39
C ASN A 74 3.51 -15.60 -20.32
N VAL A 75 3.94 -15.60 -19.05
CA VAL A 75 3.14 -15.12 -17.92
C VAL A 75 3.68 -13.78 -17.45
N TYR A 76 2.79 -12.80 -17.27
CA TYR A 76 3.10 -11.49 -16.72
C TYR A 76 2.49 -11.35 -15.33
N LEU A 77 3.30 -10.95 -14.35
CA LEU A 77 2.83 -10.62 -13.00
C LEU A 77 2.80 -9.10 -12.86
N THR A 78 1.60 -8.56 -12.70
CA THR A 78 1.36 -7.13 -12.52
C THR A 78 0.68 -6.89 -11.18
N PHE A 79 1.24 -5.96 -10.39
CA PHE A 79 0.72 -5.56 -9.09
C PHE A 79 0.12 -4.15 -9.20
N SER A 80 -1.09 -3.96 -8.68
CA SER A 80 -1.80 -2.68 -8.67
C SER A 80 -2.41 -2.41 -7.28
N PRO A 81 -2.03 -1.32 -6.59
CA PRO A 81 -1.02 -0.33 -6.99
C PRO A 81 0.40 -0.92 -7.03
N ARG A 82 1.32 -0.29 -7.77
CA ARG A 82 2.75 -0.66 -7.75
C ARG A 82 3.30 -0.44 -6.34
N PHE A 83 4.15 -1.34 -5.84
CA PHE A 83 4.75 -1.21 -4.50
C PHE A 83 5.52 0.11 -4.36
N SER A 84 6.26 0.51 -5.40
CA SER A 84 6.93 1.82 -5.48
C SER A 84 5.98 3.03 -5.42
N ALA A 85 4.72 2.90 -5.83
CA ALA A 85 3.74 3.98 -5.73
C ALA A 85 3.28 4.26 -4.29
N ILE A 86 3.53 3.32 -3.37
CA ILE A 86 3.19 3.41 -1.93
C ILE A 86 4.43 3.29 -1.04
N ASP A 87 5.62 3.59 -1.59
CA ASP A 87 6.92 3.58 -0.90
C ASP A 87 7.27 2.22 -0.23
N LEU A 88 6.75 1.13 -0.81
CA LEU A 88 7.10 -0.23 -0.44
C LEU A 88 8.14 -0.79 -1.42
N PRO A 89 9.07 -1.64 -0.93
CA PRO A 89 10.01 -2.33 -1.80
C PRO A 89 9.26 -3.31 -2.71
N ASP A 90 9.79 -3.49 -3.92
CA ASP A 90 9.27 -4.50 -4.83
C ASP A 90 9.54 -5.92 -4.25
N PRO A 91 8.60 -6.87 -4.44
CA PRO A 91 8.77 -8.24 -4.00
C PRO A 91 9.80 -8.98 -4.86
N GLU A 92 10.46 -9.97 -4.27
CA GLU A 92 11.38 -10.84 -4.99
C GLU A 92 10.60 -11.98 -5.66
N ILE A 93 10.68 -12.09 -6.98
CA ILE A 93 9.99 -13.13 -7.76
C ILE A 93 11.04 -14.15 -8.20
N ILE A 94 10.92 -15.40 -7.74
CA ILE A 94 11.88 -16.46 -8.08
C ILE A 94 11.19 -17.52 -8.93
N TYR A 95 11.76 -17.79 -10.10
CA TYR A 95 11.36 -18.87 -10.98
C TYR A 95 12.58 -19.70 -11.40
N ARG A 96 12.54 -21.01 -11.16
CA ARG A 96 13.67 -21.94 -11.38
C ARG A 96 15.00 -21.49 -10.75
N GLY A 97 14.94 -20.78 -9.62
CA GLY A 97 16.13 -20.27 -8.92
C GLY A 97 16.69 -18.96 -9.49
N GLN A 98 16.03 -18.37 -10.50
CA GLN A 98 16.38 -17.05 -11.04
C GLN A 98 15.41 -15.99 -10.55
N ALA A 99 15.93 -14.85 -10.11
CA ALA A 99 15.13 -13.69 -9.70
C ALA A 99 14.65 -12.89 -10.91
N PHE A 100 13.39 -12.46 -10.88
CA PHE A 100 12.72 -11.68 -11.92
C PHE A 100 12.18 -10.38 -11.33
N SER A 101 12.23 -9.30 -12.13
CA SER A 101 11.61 -8.03 -11.76
C SER A 101 10.09 -8.08 -11.94
N PRO A 102 9.32 -7.30 -11.16
CA PRO A 102 7.88 -7.13 -11.40
C PRO A 102 7.61 -6.67 -12.83
N ASN A 103 6.65 -7.31 -13.51
CA ASN A 103 6.29 -7.12 -14.92
C ASN A 103 7.29 -7.68 -15.97
N ALA A 104 8.32 -8.43 -15.58
CA ALA A 104 9.11 -9.20 -16.54
C ALA A 104 8.27 -10.36 -17.11
N ALA A 105 8.46 -10.68 -18.40
CA ALA A 105 7.86 -11.87 -18.99
C ALA A 105 8.54 -13.12 -18.42
N ILE A 106 7.74 -14.07 -17.91
CA ILE A 106 8.23 -15.35 -17.40
C ILE A 106 7.78 -16.45 -18.36
N GLU A 107 8.75 -17.13 -18.98
CA GLU A 107 8.51 -18.28 -19.85
C GLU A 107 8.27 -19.55 -19.02
N VAL A 108 7.03 -20.03 -19.01
CA VAL A 108 6.64 -21.21 -18.22
C VAL A 108 6.68 -22.46 -19.07
N ALA A 109 7.79 -23.21 -19.00
CA ALA A 109 8.08 -24.30 -19.94
C ALA A 109 7.31 -25.61 -19.69
N ASP A 110 6.77 -25.82 -18.48
CA ASP A 110 6.19 -27.11 -18.07
C ASP A 110 4.94 -26.96 -17.18
N ASN A 111 4.01 -27.91 -17.30
CA ASN A 111 2.70 -27.97 -16.59
C ASN A 111 2.81 -28.08 -15.06
N ASN A 112 4.02 -28.24 -14.51
CA ASN A 112 4.27 -28.44 -13.07
C ASN A 112 5.18 -27.35 -12.48
N SER A 113 5.16 -26.17 -13.08
CA SER A 113 5.97 -25.02 -12.69
C SER A 113 5.30 -24.22 -11.58
N SER A 114 6.01 -23.95 -10.49
CA SER A 114 5.58 -23.04 -9.42
C SER A 114 6.37 -21.73 -9.47
N ILE A 115 5.67 -20.59 -9.42
CA ILE A 115 6.31 -19.27 -9.24
C ILE A 115 6.24 -18.93 -7.76
N ASN A 116 7.40 -18.68 -7.13
CA ASN A 116 7.47 -18.25 -5.74
C ASN A 116 7.62 -16.73 -5.69
N ILE A 117 6.79 -16.06 -4.90
CA ILE A 117 6.80 -14.61 -4.72
C ILE A 117 7.09 -14.36 -3.24
N SER A 118 8.28 -13.86 -2.92
CA SER A 118 8.63 -13.45 -1.56
C SER A 118 8.27 -11.98 -1.33
N VAL A 119 7.71 -11.72 -0.14
CA VAL A 119 7.37 -10.38 0.36
C VAL A 119 8.18 -10.01 1.60
N ASP A 120 9.32 -10.66 1.84
CA ASP A 120 10.14 -10.50 3.05
C ASP A 120 10.61 -9.04 3.24
N SER A 121 10.95 -8.35 2.14
CA SER A 121 11.33 -6.93 2.15
C SER A 121 10.18 -6.02 2.61
N ILE A 122 8.94 -6.36 2.23
CA ILE A 122 7.74 -5.64 2.61
C ILE A 122 7.41 -5.90 4.08
N ILE A 123 7.47 -7.15 4.52
CA ILE A 123 7.26 -7.53 5.93
C ILE A 123 8.25 -6.76 6.81
N LYS A 124 9.54 -6.80 6.47
CA LYS A 124 10.57 -6.08 7.21
C LYS A 124 10.31 -4.57 7.25
N LYS A 125 9.94 -3.94 6.13
CA LYS A 125 9.61 -2.52 6.09
C LYS A 125 8.40 -2.18 6.97
N VAL A 126 7.38 -3.05 6.99
CA VAL A 126 6.21 -2.89 7.85
C VAL A 126 6.59 -3.03 9.32
N GLU A 127 7.40 -4.02 9.68
CA GLU A 127 7.93 -4.19 11.04
C GLU A 127 8.73 -2.96 11.49
N ASP A 128 9.63 -2.46 10.64
CA ASP A 128 10.41 -1.25 10.90
C ASP A 128 9.49 -0.03 11.10
N LEU A 129 8.46 0.12 10.25
CA LEU A 129 7.49 1.22 10.39
C LEU A 129 6.65 1.08 11.67
N GLN A 130 6.24 -0.12 12.03
CA GLN A 130 5.52 -0.38 13.28
C GLN A 130 6.39 -0.09 14.50
N GLN A 131 7.67 -0.47 14.45
CA GLN A 131 8.65 -0.18 15.49
C GLN A 131 8.87 1.33 15.60
N ASN A 132 9.11 2.02 14.49
CA ASN A 132 9.23 3.49 14.45
C ASN A 132 7.97 4.17 15.03
N ASN A 133 6.78 3.68 14.72
CA ASN A 133 5.53 4.23 15.26
C ASN A 133 5.46 4.04 16.78
N ARG A 134 5.86 2.88 17.29
CA ARG A 134 5.93 2.59 18.73
C ARG A 134 6.93 3.52 19.42
N ASP A 135 8.11 3.71 18.86
CA ASP A 135 9.15 4.56 19.42
C ASP A 135 8.72 6.03 19.44
N LEU A 136 8.06 6.51 18.39
CA LEU A 136 7.46 7.84 18.36
C LEU A 136 6.38 8.02 19.44
N ARG A 137 5.49 7.04 19.62
CA ARG A 137 4.46 7.10 20.68
C ARG A 137 5.09 7.18 22.08
N ASN A 138 6.13 6.39 22.32
CA ASN A 138 6.87 6.40 23.58
C ASN A 138 7.57 7.75 23.81
N ALA A 139 8.20 8.31 22.76
CA ALA A 139 8.86 9.61 22.83
C ALA A 139 7.87 10.76 23.08
N VAL A 140 6.67 10.70 22.47
CA VAL A 140 5.60 11.67 22.74
C VAL A 140 5.12 11.55 24.19
N GLY A 141 4.90 10.32 24.69
CA GLY A 141 4.49 10.08 26.07
C GLY A 141 5.52 10.57 27.10
N SER A 142 6.80 10.32 26.87
CA SER A 142 7.87 10.78 27.76
C SER A 142 8.06 12.30 27.72
N ALA A 143 7.95 12.92 26.54
CA ALA A 143 7.97 14.38 26.41
C ALA A 143 6.75 15.05 27.08
N ALA A 144 5.58 14.42 27.01
CA ALA A 144 4.38 14.88 27.72
C ALA A 144 4.60 14.83 29.24
N LEU A 145 5.17 13.74 29.76
CA LEU A 145 5.50 13.62 31.18
C LEU A 145 6.54 14.66 31.63
N ALA A 146 7.52 14.99 30.79
CA ALA A 146 8.52 16.02 31.08
C ALA A 146 7.95 17.46 31.19
N ASN A 147 6.72 17.69 30.72
CA ASN A 147 6.02 18.96 30.95
C ASN A 147 5.23 18.99 32.25
N GLN A 148 5.07 17.86 32.94
CA GLN A 148 4.37 17.78 34.23
C GLN A 148 5.31 18.10 35.39
N ALA A 149 4.74 18.14 36.61
CA ALA A 149 5.52 18.26 37.83
C ALA A 149 6.45 17.04 37.99
N PRO A 150 7.71 17.23 38.44
CA PRO A 150 8.68 16.14 38.58
C PRO A 150 8.20 15.04 39.52
N GLU A 151 7.41 15.42 40.54
CA GLU A 151 6.74 14.50 41.47
C GLU A 151 5.97 13.38 40.75
N LEU A 152 5.28 13.71 39.65
CA LEU A 152 4.50 12.72 38.89
C LEU A 152 5.41 11.68 38.22
N ALA A 153 6.57 12.10 37.71
CA ALA A 153 7.54 11.20 37.12
C ALA A 153 8.17 10.28 38.18
N ASP A 154 8.45 10.83 39.37
CA ASP A 154 8.99 10.08 40.50
C ASP A 154 7.99 9.04 41.03
N GLU A 155 6.70 9.39 41.14
CA GLU A 155 5.64 8.45 41.54
C GLU A 155 5.47 7.31 40.53
N ILE A 156 5.51 7.61 39.22
CA ILE A 156 5.45 6.59 38.17
C ILE A 156 6.68 5.68 38.22
N ALA A 157 7.87 6.23 38.49
CA ALA A 157 9.10 5.47 38.62
C ALA A 157 9.10 4.58 39.88
N ALA A 158 8.63 5.09 41.02
CA ALA A 158 8.48 4.34 42.25
C ALA A 158 7.50 3.16 42.09
N ALA A 159 6.38 3.38 41.40
CA ALA A 159 5.41 2.33 41.10
C ALA A 159 5.96 1.23 40.16
N LYS A 160 7.04 1.49 39.39
CA LYS A 160 7.75 0.44 38.62
C LYS A 160 8.64 -0.45 39.48
N ALA A 161 9.16 0.05 40.59
CA ALA A 161 10.11 -0.67 41.43
C ALA A 161 9.45 -1.70 42.37
N GLY A 162 8.15 -1.57 42.64
CA GLY A 162 7.42 -2.43 43.56
C GLY A 162 7.03 -3.82 43.02
N GLY A 163 7.22 -4.10 41.72
CA GLY A 163 6.85 -5.38 41.11
C GLY A 163 5.35 -5.66 40.99
N GLU A 164 4.49 -4.84 41.61
CA GLU A 164 3.05 -4.78 41.36
C GLU A 164 2.77 -3.92 40.13
N ASP A 165 1.76 -4.29 39.34
CA ASP A 165 1.28 -3.45 38.25
C ASP A 165 0.99 -2.05 38.83
N ALA A 166 1.62 -1.00 38.32
CA ALA A 166 1.34 0.38 38.77
C ALA A 166 -0.15 0.80 38.60
N CYS A 167 -0.96 -0.03 37.94
CA CYS A 167 -2.41 0.10 37.86
C CYS A 167 -3.17 -0.65 38.98
N ALA A 168 -2.51 -1.54 39.72
CA ALA A 168 -3.05 -2.25 40.88
C ALA A 168 -3.05 -1.38 42.15
N GLY A 169 -2.20 -0.34 42.21
CA GLY A 169 -2.09 0.58 43.36
C GLY A 169 -3.26 1.55 43.57
N GLY A 170 -4.34 1.47 42.77
CA GLY A 170 -5.59 2.19 43.00
C GLY A 170 -5.66 3.64 42.47
N ASP A 171 -4.55 4.26 42.06
CA ASP A 171 -4.58 5.57 41.41
C ASP A 171 -4.69 5.44 39.88
N ALA A 172 -5.92 5.58 39.38
CA ALA A 172 -6.22 5.58 37.95
C ALA A 172 -5.51 6.71 37.18
N THR A 173 -5.22 7.84 37.83
CA THR A 173 -4.49 8.95 37.20
C THR A 173 -3.04 8.56 36.95
N LEU A 174 -2.38 7.99 37.97
CA LEU A 174 -1.01 7.49 37.85
C LEU A 174 -0.89 6.37 36.80
N CYS A 175 -1.82 5.42 36.83
CA CYS A 175 -1.89 4.34 35.84
C CYS A 175 -2.02 4.88 34.41
N GLY A 176 -2.90 5.85 34.20
CA GLY A 176 -3.10 6.48 32.90
C GLY A 176 -1.86 7.21 32.39
N TRP A 177 -1.13 7.92 33.26
CA TRP A 177 0.13 8.58 32.88
C TRP A 177 1.26 7.60 32.59
N LYS A 178 1.34 6.48 33.33
CA LYS A 178 2.28 5.40 33.01
C LYS A 178 1.98 4.82 31.63
N GLN A 179 0.72 4.48 31.36
CA GLN A 179 0.30 3.95 30.06
C GLN A 179 0.63 4.92 28.92
N LEU A 180 0.43 6.23 29.14
CA LEU A 180 0.82 7.27 28.19
C LEU A 180 2.34 7.27 27.94
N SER A 181 3.16 7.19 29.00
CA SER A 181 4.62 7.13 28.87
C SER A 181 5.13 5.88 28.14
N GLU A 182 4.33 4.80 28.13
CA GLU A 182 4.58 3.54 27.41
C GLU A 182 3.95 3.53 26.00
N GLY A 183 3.44 4.67 25.53
CA GLY A 183 2.84 4.81 24.20
C GLY A 183 1.48 4.10 24.04
N LYS A 184 0.89 3.57 25.13
CA LYS A 184 -0.42 2.90 25.17
C LYS A 184 -1.54 3.94 25.21
N LEU A 185 -1.68 4.70 24.13
CA LEU A 185 -2.57 5.87 24.05
C LEU A 185 -4.04 5.51 24.30
N ASP A 186 -4.52 4.39 23.76
CA ASP A 186 -5.93 4.00 23.86
C ASP A 186 -6.29 3.63 25.32
N SER A 187 -5.49 2.76 25.95
CA SER A 187 -5.65 2.41 27.36
C SER A 187 -5.50 3.63 28.27
N ALA A 188 -4.53 4.50 27.99
CA ALA A 188 -4.31 5.72 28.76
C ALA A 188 -5.52 6.65 28.67
N GLN A 189 -6.10 6.79 27.48
CA GLN A 189 -7.27 7.64 27.27
C GLN A 189 -8.47 7.12 28.05
N GLU A 190 -8.74 5.82 27.99
CA GLU A 190 -9.83 5.19 28.74
C GLU A 190 -9.63 5.37 30.26
N THR A 191 -8.45 5.01 30.75
CA THR A 191 -8.11 5.08 32.18
C THR A 191 -8.19 6.51 32.71
N LEU A 192 -7.62 7.49 32.01
CA LEU A 192 -7.67 8.90 32.41
C LEU A 192 -9.08 9.48 32.29
N THR A 193 -9.86 9.05 31.30
CA THR A 193 -11.27 9.45 31.18
C THR A 193 -12.06 8.97 32.39
N GLN A 194 -11.84 7.73 32.80
CA GLN A 194 -12.47 7.17 33.98
C GLN A 194 -12.00 7.87 35.26
N ALA A 195 -10.69 8.13 35.39
CA ALA A 195 -10.13 8.89 36.51
C ALA A 195 -10.77 10.29 36.67
N VAL A 196 -11.01 11.00 35.57
CA VAL A 196 -11.69 12.32 35.60
C VAL A 196 -13.15 12.22 36.06
N LYS A 197 -13.85 11.13 35.75
CA LYS A 197 -15.24 10.90 36.16
C LYS A 197 -15.34 10.53 37.63
N ASP A 198 -14.45 9.65 38.08
CA ASP A 198 -14.49 9.06 39.42
C ASP A 198 -13.83 9.97 40.47
N THR A 199 -12.96 10.89 40.06
CA THR A 199 -12.34 11.85 40.99
C THR A 199 -13.38 12.84 41.50
N PRO A 200 -13.68 12.84 42.81
CA PRO A 200 -14.62 13.79 43.40
C PRO A 200 -14.09 15.22 43.28
N ALA A 201 -15.00 16.21 43.21
CA ALA A 201 -14.64 17.63 43.08
C ALA A 201 -13.80 18.16 44.25
N SER A 202 -13.78 17.46 45.39
CA SER A 202 -12.95 17.76 46.56
C SER A 202 -11.45 17.49 46.34
N ASN A 203 -11.06 16.78 45.27
CA ASN A 203 -9.65 16.56 44.90
C ASN A 203 -9.32 17.21 43.53
N PRO A 204 -9.18 18.55 43.49
CA PRO A 204 -8.93 19.26 42.25
C PRO A 204 -7.56 18.94 41.64
N LYS A 205 -6.53 18.64 42.45
CA LYS A 205 -5.17 18.35 41.96
C LYS A 205 -5.15 17.07 41.13
N THR A 206 -5.67 15.96 41.65
CA THR A 206 -5.73 14.68 40.92
C THR A 206 -6.57 14.81 39.64
N ARG A 207 -7.72 15.51 39.73
CA ARG A 207 -8.56 15.77 38.56
C ARG A 207 -7.86 16.61 37.50
N ALA A 208 -7.09 17.63 37.91
CA ALA A 208 -6.32 18.47 37.00
C ALA A 208 -5.24 17.67 36.27
N THR A 209 -4.53 16.80 36.99
CA THR A 209 -3.51 15.91 36.42
C THR A 209 -4.10 14.92 35.43
N ALA A 210 -5.26 14.33 35.72
CA ALA A 210 -5.94 13.43 34.80
C ALA A 210 -6.43 14.14 33.52
N LEU A 211 -7.02 15.33 33.68
CA LEU A 211 -7.40 16.19 32.55
C LEU A 211 -6.18 16.59 31.70
N SER A 212 -5.05 16.92 32.33
CA SER A 212 -3.84 17.26 31.60
C SER A 212 -3.34 16.09 30.75
N GLY A 213 -3.42 14.85 31.25
CA GLY A 213 -3.04 13.66 30.49
C GLY A 213 -3.93 13.42 29.26
N LEU A 214 -5.25 13.62 29.41
CA LEU A 214 -6.17 13.58 28.26
C LEU A 214 -5.85 14.66 27.23
N GLY A 215 -5.48 15.85 27.70
CA GLY A 215 -5.02 16.94 26.84
C GLY A 215 -3.81 16.54 25.99
N GLU A 216 -2.80 15.93 26.59
CA GLU A 216 -1.60 15.45 25.88
C GLU A 216 -1.92 14.33 24.88
N ILE A 217 -2.83 13.41 25.22
CA ILE A 217 -3.30 12.38 24.29
C ILE A 217 -3.97 13.01 23.07
N TYR A 218 -4.85 13.99 23.27
CA TYR A 218 -5.48 14.70 22.16
C TYR A 218 -4.49 15.49 21.31
N VAL A 219 -3.43 16.04 21.89
CA VAL A 219 -2.32 16.62 21.11
C VAL A 219 -1.63 15.56 20.27
N GLY A 220 -1.29 14.40 20.85
CA GLY A 220 -0.67 13.28 20.13
C GLY A 220 -1.53 12.73 18.98
N GLN A 221 -2.87 12.83 19.10
CA GLN A 221 -3.83 12.46 18.06
C GLN A 221 -4.08 13.58 17.03
N GLY A 222 -3.47 14.76 17.18
CA GLY A 222 -3.71 15.92 16.31
C GLY A 222 -5.04 16.64 16.56
N ARG A 223 -5.80 16.26 17.60
CA ARG A 223 -7.08 16.85 18.01
C ARG A 223 -6.85 18.11 18.85
N ILE A 224 -6.19 19.11 18.26
CA ILE A 224 -5.70 20.30 18.98
C ILE A 224 -6.82 21.11 19.61
N ALA A 225 -7.96 21.27 18.93
CA ALA A 225 -9.09 22.03 19.46
C ALA A 225 -9.64 21.40 20.76
N GLU A 226 -9.79 20.08 20.77
CA GLU A 226 -10.27 19.33 21.94
C GLU A 226 -9.22 19.31 23.05
N ALA A 227 -7.94 19.16 22.70
CA ALA A 227 -6.83 19.26 23.64
C ALA A 227 -6.85 20.61 24.38
N GLN A 228 -7.01 21.72 23.66
CA GLN A 228 -7.05 23.05 24.29
C GLN A 228 -8.21 23.19 25.29
N VAL A 229 -9.39 22.64 24.99
CA VAL A 229 -10.53 22.69 25.91
C VAL A 229 -10.22 21.96 27.21
N VAL A 230 -9.66 20.75 27.12
CA VAL A 230 -9.35 19.93 28.30
C VAL A 230 -8.18 20.50 29.08
N LEU A 231 -7.12 20.94 28.40
CA LEU A 231 -5.95 21.58 29.02
C LEU A 231 -6.34 22.89 29.74
N ARG A 232 -7.28 23.69 29.21
CA ARG A 232 -7.78 24.89 29.91
C ARG A 232 -8.47 24.53 31.22
N LYS A 233 -9.24 23.43 31.25
CA LYS A 233 -9.86 22.93 32.48
C LYS A 233 -8.81 22.48 33.49
N ALA A 234 -7.77 21.77 33.04
CA ALA A 234 -6.66 21.35 33.90
C ALA A 234 -5.88 22.55 34.46
N ALA A 235 -5.58 23.55 33.62
CA ALA A 235 -4.88 24.77 34.03
C ALA A 235 -5.71 25.61 35.01
N ALA A 236 -7.03 25.71 34.80
CA ALA A 236 -7.93 26.39 35.73
C ALA A 236 -8.00 25.72 37.11
N LEU A 237 -7.69 24.42 37.19
CA LEU A 237 -7.55 23.66 38.43
C LEU A 237 -6.11 23.67 38.99
N GLY A 238 -5.21 24.46 38.41
CA GLY A 238 -3.85 24.66 38.93
C GLY A 238 -2.79 23.71 38.39
N ASN A 239 -3.04 22.97 37.31
CA ASN A 239 -1.98 22.16 36.68
C ASN A 239 -1.06 23.04 35.81
N GLU A 240 0.16 23.27 36.28
CA GLU A 240 1.18 24.09 35.59
C GLU A 240 1.66 23.46 34.27
N GLY A 241 1.71 22.13 34.18
CA GLY A 241 2.09 21.44 32.95
C GLY A 241 1.10 21.70 31.82
N ALA A 242 -0.20 21.69 32.13
CA ALA A 242 -1.27 22.03 31.20
C ALA A 242 -1.20 23.49 30.74
N LYS A 243 -0.86 24.40 31.65
CA LYS A 243 -0.65 25.82 31.33
C LYS A 243 0.51 26.01 30.37
N LYS A 244 1.67 25.43 30.69
CA LYS A 244 2.85 25.44 29.80
C LYS A 244 2.51 24.85 28.43
N ARG A 245 1.74 23.76 28.39
CA ARG A 245 1.30 23.15 27.14
C ARG A 245 0.40 24.06 26.32
N LEU A 246 -0.58 24.71 26.95
CA LEU A 246 -1.44 25.70 26.29
C LEU A 246 -0.63 26.84 25.68
N ASP A 247 0.38 27.34 26.41
CA ASP A 247 1.25 28.40 25.90
C ASP A 247 1.97 27.92 24.63
N THR A 248 2.50 26.69 24.61
CA THR A 248 3.13 26.12 23.39
C THR A 248 2.16 25.95 22.23
N LEU A 249 0.88 25.67 22.50
CA LEU A 249 -0.16 25.50 21.49
C LEU A 249 -0.76 26.84 21.03
N ALA A 250 -0.58 27.91 21.80
CA ALA A 250 -1.05 29.26 21.49
C ALA A 250 -0.06 30.06 20.64
N LEU A 251 1.21 29.63 20.57
CA LEU A 251 2.21 30.26 19.70
C LEU A 251 1.82 30.05 18.22
N PRO A 252 1.76 31.13 17.41
CA PRO A 252 1.49 30.99 15.99
C PRO A 252 2.64 30.21 15.29
N PRO A 253 2.36 29.47 14.19
CA PRO A 253 3.35 28.64 13.47
C PRO A 253 4.59 29.36 12.87
N LYS A 254 4.84 30.64 13.19
CA LYS A 254 5.91 31.44 12.58
C LYS A 254 7.31 31.15 13.15
N GLU A 255 7.46 30.70 14.40
CA GLU A 255 8.78 30.31 14.94
C GLU A 255 9.20 28.86 14.61
N GLN A 256 8.27 27.95 14.30
CA GLN A 256 8.62 26.55 13.99
C GLN A 256 9.28 26.35 12.62
N ARG A 257 9.43 27.41 11.81
CA ARG A 257 10.11 27.37 10.49
C ARG A 257 11.61 27.68 10.49
N LEU A 258 12.23 28.06 11.61
CA LEU A 258 13.68 28.24 11.71
C LEU A 258 14.17 27.52 12.97
N ARG A 259 14.68 26.31 12.93
CA ARG A 259 15.89 25.92 12.19
C ARG A 259 15.75 24.46 11.71
N PRO A 260 15.55 24.21 10.41
CA PRO A 260 16.28 23.10 9.83
C PRO A 260 17.76 23.40 10.06
N THR A 261 18.49 22.48 10.67
CA THR A 261 19.93 22.40 10.42
C THR A 261 20.13 22.49 8.91
N PRO A 262 21.13 23.22 8.41
CA PRO A 262 21.43 23.20 7.00
C PRO A 262 21.83 21.76 6.67
N VAL A 263 20.88 20.97 6.19
CA VAL A 263 21.18 19.83 5.34
C VAL A 263 21.92 20.47 4.18
N PRO A 264 23.22 20.19 3.97
CA PRO A 264 23.89 20.66 2.78
C PRO A 264 23.06 20.11 1.61
N ALA A 265 22.43 21.02 0.86
CA ALA A 265 21.76 20.65 -0.37
C ALA A 265 22.78 19.85 -1.18
N PRO A 266 22.42 18.69 -1.77
CA PRO A 266 23.31 18.06 -2.71
C PRO A 266 23.58 19.11 -3.76
N GLU A 267 24.85 19.49 -3.91
CA GLU A 267 25.30 20.39 -4.97
C GLU A 267 24.82 19.81 -6.28
N LEU A 268 23.64 20.25 -6.72
CA LEU A 268 23.16 19.98 -8.04
C LEU A 268 24.23 20.56 -8.96
N GLN A 269 24.79 19.69 -9.78
CA GLN A 269 25.92 19.86 -10.71
C GLN A 269 25.68 20.93 -11.80
N ARG A 270 25.02 22.05 -11.47
CA ARG A 270 24.67 23.16 -12.35
C ARG A 270 25.74 24.27 -12.37
N ALA A 271 26.73 24.23 -11.48
CA ALA A 271 27.80 25.22 -11.43
C ALA A 271 28.76 25.24 -12.66
N PRO A 272 29.15 24.10 -13.29
CA PRO A 272 30.11 24.16 -14.39
C PRO A 272 29.50 24.67 -15.70
N LEU A 273 28.27 24.28 -16.03
CA LEU A 273 27.59 24.66 -17.28
C LEU A 273 27.28 26.16 -17.35
N GLN A 274 26.88 26.76 -16.22
CA GLN A 274 26.51 28.18 -16.19
C GLN A 274 27.74 29.10 -16.25
N ARG A 275 28.88 28.66 -15.70
CA ARG A 275 30.16 29.36 -15.86
C ARG A 275 30.70 29.26 -17.28
N GLU A 276 30.59 28.11 -17.94
CA GLU A 276 31.04 27.99 -19.34
C GLU A 276 30.19 28.84 -20.29
N LEU A 277 28.87 28.91 -20.09
CA LEU A 277 28.00 29.77 -20.90
C LEU A 277 28.37 31.25 -20.75
N LEU A 278 28.56 31.72 -19.50
CA LEU A 278 28.98 33.10 -19.24
C LEU A 278 30.39 33.42 -19.79
N GLN A 279 31.32 32.45 -19.76
CA GLN A 279 32.65 32.63 -20.35
C GLN A 279 32.64 32.63 -21.88
N ARG A 280 31.75 31.86 -22.51
CA ARG A 280 31.55 31.87 -23.97
C ARG A 280 30.93 33.18 -24.45
N GLU A 281 29.92 33.69 -23.75
CA GLU A 281 29.31 34.99 -24.03
C GLU A 281 30.33 36.14 -23.87
N ALA A 282 31.15 36.10 -22.81
CA ALA A 282 32.19 37.10 -22.58
C ALA A 282 33.33 37.06 -23.63
N ARG A 283 33.62 35.89 -24.25
CA ARG A 283 34.58 35.79 -25.37
C ARG A 283 34.00 36.25 -26.69
N ALA A 284 32.73 35.95 -26.97
CA ALA A 284 32.05 36.44 -28.18
C ALA A 284 31.98 37.98 -28.22
N ALA A 285 31.84 38.63 -27.06
CA ALA A 285 31.83 40.08 -26.95
C ALA A 285 33.21 40.77 -27.09
N ARG A 286 34.32 40.02 -27.15
CA ARG A 286 35.70 40.58 -27.24
C ARG A 286 36.38 40.37 -28.58
N LEU A 287 35.70 39.81 -29.59
CA LEU A 287 36.27 39.71 -30.94
C LEU A 287 36.07 41.06 -31.66
N PRO A 288 37.14 41.80 -31.99
CA PRO A 288 37.00 42.97 -32.85
C PRO A 288 36.61 42.50 -34.25
N ALA A 289 35.61 43.17 -34.83
CA ALA A 289 35.27 43.01 -36.23
C ALA A 289 36.52 43.36 -37.07
N ARG A 290 37.15 42.33 -37.66
CA ARG A 290 38.13 42.53 -38.71
C ARG A 290 37.37 42.97 -39.97
N GLY A 291 37.52 44.24 -40.32
CA GLY A 291 37.47 44.68 -41.72
C GLY A 291 38.73 44.23 -42.47
#